data_AF-A0A969RH39-F1
#
_entry.id   AF-A0A969RH39-F1
#
_cell.length_a   1.000
_cell.length_b   1.000
_cell.length_c   1.000
_cell.angle_alpha   90.00
_cell.angle_beta   90.00
_cell.angle_gamma   90.00
#
_symmetry.space_group_name_H-M   'P 1'
#
loop_
_entity.id
_entity.type
_entity.pdbx_description
1 polymer ?
#
loop_
_entity_poly.entity_id
_entity_poly.type
_entity_poly.pdbx_seq_one_letter_code
_entity_poly.pdbx_strand_id
1 'polypeptide(L)'
;MSIPNDWQLVRIGHTFSFSLPPELAPDDVQVLDSLFGQFSHDACSLYYDFGRFSDPLNSYAERATYQEEAVTIDGHRAKMVTVTASDEDANLPYVAAVHFDRLEDEHRLTMHLRCTTEEARNEYRNIFFQVSFNRLPSAAKEYRANLF
;
A
#
# COMPACT_ATOMS: atom_id res chain seq x y z
N MET A 1 0.55 -16.74 -5.33
CA MET A 1 1.36 -16.84 -4.08
C MET A 1 0.38 -16.96 -2.92
N SER A 2 0.61 -17.90 -2.00
CA SER A 2 -0.24 -18.08 -0.81
C SER A 2 0.20 -17.13 0.31
N ILE A 3 -0.76 -16.46 0.94
CA ILE A 3 -0.55 -15.65 2.14
C ILE A 3 -0.01 -16.56 3.25
N PRO A 4 1.08 -16.20 3.96
CA PRO A 4 1.48 -16.92 5.17
C PRO A 4 0.33 -16.91 6.20
N ASN A 5 0.07 -18.05 6.83
CA ASN A 5 -1.15 -18.26 7.64
C ASN A 5 -1.30 -17.33 8.85
N ASP A 6 -0.27 -16.58 9.20
CA ASP A 6 -0.17 -15.66 10.34
C ASP A 6 -0.36 -14.19 9.96
N TRP A 7 -0.50 -13.86 8.68
CA TRP A 7 -0.74 -12.48 8.26
C TRP A 7 -2.14 -12.01 8.62
N GLN A 8 -2.21 -10.79 9.15
CA GLN A 8 -3.44 -10.17 9.61
C GLN A 8 -4.07 -9.33 8.51
N LEU A 9 -5.38 -9.48 8.32
CA LEU A 9 -6.14 -8.66 7.37
C LEU A 9 -6.43 -7.28 7.97
N VAL A 10 -5.95 -6.25 7.30
CA VAL A 10 -6.26 -4.85 7.59
C VAL A 10 -7.29 -4.33 6.59
N ARG A 11 -8.31 -3.64 7.10
CA ARG A 11 -9.39 -3.02 6.31
C ARG A 11 -9.36 -1.52 6.49
N ILE A 12 -9.18 -0.79 5.40
CA ILE A 12 -9.22 0.67 5.40
C ILE A 12 -10.63 1.10 5.01
N GLY A 13 -11.50 1.24 6.03
CA GLY A 13 -12.92 1.54 5.82
C GLY A 13 -13.58 0.61 4.80
N HIS A 14 -14.24 1.20 3.80
CA HIS A 14 -14.87 0.49 2.69
C HIS A 14 -14.04 0.54 1.39
N THR A 15 -12.83 1.08 1.39
CA THR A 15 -12.08 1.37 0.16
C THR A 15 -11.24 0.17 -0.29
N PHE A 16 -10.30 -0.27 0.54
CA PHE A 16 -9.42 -1.39 0.24
C PHE A 16 -9.03 -2.16 1.51
N SER A 17 -8.41 -3.30 1.28
CA SER A 17 -7.84 -4.14 2.33
C SER A 17 -6.51 -4.74 1.87
N PHE A 18 -5.66 -5.10 2.82
CA PHE A 18 -4.42 -5.81 2.55
C PHE A 18 -4.07 -6.69 3.75
N SER A 19 -3.24 -7.69 3.54
CA SER A 19 -2.72 -8.53 4.63
C SER A 19 -1.30 -8.10 4.98
N LEU A 20 -1.00 -8.04 6.27
CA LEU A 20 0.33 -7.69 6.76
C LEU A 20 0.84 -8.70 7.82
N PRO A 21 2.16 -8.92 7.89
CA PRO A 21 2.79 -9.71 8.94
C PRO A 21 2.45 -9.20 10.35
N PRO A 22 2.31 -10.09 11.34
CA PRO A 22 1.88 -9.71 12.70
C PRO A 22 2.87 -8.77 13.43
N GLU A 23 4.11 -8.64 12.95
CA GLU A 23 5.11 -7.76 13.54
C GLU A 23 4.89 -6.27 13.20
N LEU A 24 4.19 -5.95 12.10
CA LEU A 24 3.88 -4.58 11.69
C LEU A 24 2.64 -4.09 12.44
N ALA A 25 2.84 -3.29 13.48
CA ALA A 25 1.77 -2.74 14.30
C ALA A 25 1.36 -1.33 13.81
N PRO A 26 0.07 -0.94 13.93
CA PRO A 26 -0.37 0.40 13.54
C PRO A 26 0.27 1.48 14.41
N ASP A 27 0.74 2.55 13.78
CA ASP A 27 1.18 3.77 14.45
C ASP A 27 0.02 4.78 14.52
N ASP A 28 -0.04 5.56 15.60
CA ASP A 28 -1.00 6.65 15.72
C ASP A 28 -0.51 7.87 14.92
N VAL A 29 -1.04 8.04 13.71
CA VAL A 29 -0.72 9.15 12.81
C VAL A 29 -1.99 9.96 12.54
N GLN A 30 -1.96 11.25 12.89
CA GLN A 30 -3.03 12.19 12.55
C GLN A 30 -2.74 12.83 11.19
N VAL A 31 -3.63 12.62 10.22
CA VAL A 31 -3.61 13.34 8.94
C VAL A 31 -5.01 13.91 8.69
N LEU A 32 -5.05 15.18 8.24
CA LEU A 32 -6.27 16.02 8.25
C LEU A 32 -7.17 15.84 7.02
N ASP A 33 -6.64 15.38 5.88
CA ASP A 33 -7.31 15.47 4.58
C ASP A 33 -7.24 14.22 3.70
N SER A 34 -6.33 13.27 3.97
CA SER A 34 -6.27 11.97 3.28
C SER A 34 -6.48 10.78 4.22
N LEU A 35 -6.96 9.67 3.66
CA LEU A 35 -6.94 8.39 4.35
C LEU A 35 -5.49 7.90 4.37
N PHE A 36 -4.77 8.33 5.39
CA PHE A 36 -3.39 7.95 5.66
C PHE A 36 -3.33 6.95 6.80
N GLY A 37 -2.30 6.10 6.79
CA GLY A 37 -1.97 5.29 7.94
C GLY A 37 -0.55 4.73 7.82
N GLN A 38 0.00 4.35 8.96
CA GLN A 38 1.35 3.82 9.08
C GLN A 38 1.34 2.58 9.97
N PHE A 39 2.18 1.62 9.63
CA PHE A 39 2.49 0.44 10.42
C PHE A 39 4.01 0.33 10.54
N SER A 40 4.51 0.01 11.72
CA SER A 40 5.95 -0.09 11.94
C SER A 40 6.34 -1.31 12.75
N HIS A 41 7.58 -1.74 12.50
CA HIS A 41 8.33 -2.76 13.19
C HIS A 41 9.81 -2.34 13.18
N ASP A 42 10.65 -2.93 14.03
CA ASP A 42 12.08 -2.59 14.13
C ASP A 42 12.83 -2.62 12.78
N ALA A 43 12.40 -3.48 11.86
CA ALA A 43 13.04 -3.65 10.55
C ALA A 43 12.41 -2.82 9.43
N CYS A 44 11.13 -2.46 9.52
CA CYS A 44 10.41 -1.82 8.42
C CYS A 44 9.27 -0.93 8.90
N SER A 45 8.98 0.09 8.11
CA SER A 45 7.75 0.89 8.20
C SER A 45 7.01 0.86 6.87
N LEU A 46 5.70 0.64 6.95
CA LEU A 46 4.76 0.69 5.86
C LEU A 46 3.84 1.89 6.08
N TYR A 47 3.71 2.78 5.10
CA TYR A 47 2.64 3.78 5.10
C TYR A 47 1.85 3.75 3.82
N TYR A 48 0.60 4.18 3.89
CA TYR A 48 -0.28 4.34 2.76
C TYR A 48 -0.89 5.74 2.75
N ASP A 49 -1.12 6.26 1.55
CA ASP A 49 -1.88 7.46 1.29
C ASP A 49 -2.96 7.14 0.26
N PHE A 50 -4.22 7.29 0.65
CA PHE A 50 -5.37 7.10 -0.22
C PHE A 50 -6.13 8.41 -0.39
N GLY A 51 -6.14 8.91 -1.62
CA GLY A 51 -6.74 10.20 -1.95
C GLY A 51 -6.39 10.65 -3.37
N ARG A 52 -6.98 11.78 -3.78
CA ARG A 52 -6.77 12.36 -5.11
C ARG A 52 -5.34 12.88 -5.35
N PHE A 53 -4.61 13.15 -4.26
CA PHE A 53 -3.27 13.76 -4.29
C PHE A 53 -2.16 12.79 -3.88
N SER A 54 -2.43 11.49 -3.85
CA SER A 54 -1.43 10.48 -3.46
C SER A 54 -0.16 10.57 -4.32
N ASP A 55 1.01 10.42 -3.69
CA ASP A 55 2.33 10.60 -4.32
C ASP A 55 2.48 9.68 -5.56
N PRO A 56 2.70 10.24 -6.77
CA PRO A 56 2.91 9.45 -7.97
C PRO A 56 4.29 8.78 -8.03
N LEU A 57 5.14 8.89 -7.01
CA LEU A 57 6.50 8.30 -6.92
C LEU A 57 7.54 8.92 -7.86
N ASN A 58 7.28 10.11 -8.41
CA ASN A 58 8.17 10.76 -9.38
C ASN A 58 9.48 11.26 -8.75
N SER A 59 9.49 11.50 -7.45
CA SER A 59 10.65 11.97 -6.68
C SER A 59 11.81 10.96 -6.66
N TYR A 60 11.56 9.69 -6.95
CA TYR A 60 12.60 8.66 -6.98
C TYR A 60 13.32 8.53 -8.32
N ALA A 61 12.78 9.10 -9.41
CA ALA A 61 13.24 8.83 -10.77
C ALA A 61 14.70 9.25 -11.04
N GLU A 62 15.21 10.23 -10.30
CA GLU A 62 16.59 10.72 -10.45
C GLU A 62 17.60 9.97 -9.55
N ARG A 63 17.13 9.03 -8.71
CA ARG A 63 18.01 8.30 -7.79
C ARG A 63 18.77 7.19 -8.54
N ALA A 64 20.06 7.05 -8.25
CA ALA A 64 20.95 6.14 -8.96
C ALA A 64 20.53 4.66 -8.88
N THR A 65 19.84 4.26 -7.82
CA THR A 65 19.37 2.89 -7.57
C THR A 65 17.90 2.68 -7.95
N TYR A 66 17.28 3.64 -8.63
CA TYR A 66 15.89 3.57 -9.05
C TYR A 66 15.62 2.41 -10.00
N GLN A 67 14.62 1.61 -9.67
CA GLN A 67 14.05 0.58 -10.55
C GLN A 67 12.54 0.76 -10.57
N GLU A 68 11.94 0.65 -11.75
CA GLU A 68 10.50 0.75 -11.96
C GLU A 68 9.98 -0.46 -12.73
N GLU A 69 8.81 -0.95 -12.34
CA GLU A 69 8.05 -1.91 -13.12
C GLU A 69 6.54 -1.62 -13.09
N ALA A 70 5.88 -1.98 -14.18
CA ALA A 70 4.42 -1.97 -14.25
C ALA A 70 3.88 -3.33 -13.77
N VAL A 71 2.99 -3.29 -12.79
CA VAL A 71 2.36 -4.48 -12.20
C VAL A 71 0.84 -4.42 -12.33
N THR A 72 0.18 -5.56 -12.17
CA THR A 72 -1.28 -5.64 -12.06
C THR A 72 -1.63 -6.30 -10.73
N ILE A 73 -2.39 -5.61 -9.89
CA ILE A 73 -2.80 -6.04 -8.55
C ILE A 73 -4.31 -5.87 -8.44
N ASP A 74 -5.01 -6.95 -8.08
CA ASP A 74 -6.49 -7.01 -8.05
C ASP A 74 -7.18 -6.50 -9.33
N GLY A 75 -6.55 -6.70 -10.49
CA GLY A 75 -7.06 -6.22 -11.79
C GLY A 75 -6.79 -4.75 -12.08
N HIS A 76 -6.17 -4.00 -11.18
CA HIS A 76 -5.75 -2.62 -11.37
C HIS A 76 -4.28 -2.54 -11.78
N ARG A 77 -3.97 -1.66 -12.74
CA ARG A 77 -2.57 -1.35 -13.10
C ARG A 77 -1.95 -0.49 -12.02
N ALA A 78 -0.73 -0.82 -11.64
CA ALA A 78 0.07 -0.07 -10.68
C ALA A 78 1.50 0.11 -11.19
N LYS A 79 2.13 1.20 -10.77
CA LYS A 79 3.58 1.40 -10.87
C LYS A 79 4.21 0.93 -9.57
N MET A 80 5.19 0.04 -9.63
CA MET A 80 5.99 -0.36 -8.47
C MET A 80 7.42 0.09 -8.68
N VAL A 81 8.02 0.63 -7.63
CA VAL A 81 9.40 1.11 -7.66
C VAL A 81 10.20 0.52 -6.51
N THR A 82 11.51 0.38 -6.70
CA THR A 82 12.45 0.16 -5.61
C THR A 82 13.62 1.13 -5.72
N VAL A 83 14.16 1.53 -4.58
CA VAL A 83 15.30 2.43 -4.52
C VAL A 83 16.01 2.29 -3.18
N THR A 84 17.30 2.60 -3.15
CA THR A 84 18.06 2.79 -1.92
C THR A 84 18.19 4.29 -1.67
N ALA A 85 17.56 4.80 -0.61
CA ALA A 85 17.64 6.18 -0.18
C ALA A 85 19.00 6.47 0.45
N SER A 86 19.67 7.52 -0.04
CA SER A 86 20.99 7.93 0.42
C SER A 86 20.97 8.94 1.57
N ASP A 87 19.94 9.79 1.66
CA ASP A 87 20.09 11.05 2.42
C ASP A 87 19.00 11.35 3.48
N GLU A 88 17.71 11.01 3.25
CA GLU A 88 16.63 11.53 4.11
C GLU A 88 16.20 10.60 5.26
N ASP A 89 16.43 9.28 5.16
CA ASP A 89 16.18 8.33 6.25
C ASP A 89 17.23 7.22 6.25
N ALA A 90 18.44 7.55 6.68
CA ALA A 90 19.56 6.61 6.75
C ALA A 90 19.25 5.33 7.56
N ASN A 91 18.24 5.36 8.43
CA ASN A 91 17.83 4.20 9.24
C ASN A 91 16.97 3.19 8.46
N LEU A 92 16.24 3.62 7.42
CA LEU A 92 15.40 2.75 6.59
C LEU A 92 15.69 3.01 5.09
N PRO A 93 16.92 2.74 4.63
CA PRO A 93 17.35 3.17 3.31
C PRO A 93 16.72 2.34 2.18
N TYR A 94 16.22 1.14 2.44
CA TYR A 94 15.69 0.26 1.39
C TYR A 94 14.20 0.50 1.20
N VAL A 95 13.84 1.14 0.08
CA VAL A 95 12.45 1.51 -0.23
C VAL A 95 11.90 0.64 -1.34
N ALA A 96 10.67 0.16 -1.14
CA ALA A 96 9.78 -0.29 -2.20
C ALA A 96 8.48 0.52 -2.10
N ALA A 97 7.90 0.93 -3.21
CA ALA A 97 6.62 1.63 -3.20
C ALA A 97 5.75 1.22 -4.39
N VAL A 98 4.43 1.27 -4.21
CA VAL A 98 3.46 0.98 -5.26
C VAL A 98 2.46 2.13 -5.36
N HIS A 99 2.13 2.52 -6.59
CA HIS A 99 1.19 3.58 -6.89
C HIS A 99 0.12 3.12 -7.88
N PHE A 100 -1.14 3.35 -7.51
CA PHE A 100 -2.32 3.13 -8.32
C PHE A 100 -2.86 4.50 -8.77
N ASP A 101 -2.60 4.87 -10.03
CA ASP A 101 -2.97 6.18 -10.59
C ASP A 101 -4.47 6.35 -10.84
N ARG A 102 -5.20 5.22 -11.02
CA ARG A 102 -6.61 5.23 -11.43
C ARG A 102 -7.42 4.18 -10.69
N LEU A 103 -8.01 4.57 -9.57
CA LEU A 103 -9.05 3.83 -8.86
C LEU A 103 -10.42 4.49 -9.08
N GLU A 104 -11.47 3.92 -8.50
CA GLU A 104 -12.83 4.49 -8.57
C GLU A 104 -12.87 5.92 -8.01
N ASP A 105 -13.76 6.75 -8.56
CA ASP A 105 -13.96 8.16 -8.18
C ASP A 105 -12.70 9.04 -8.22
N GLU A 106 -11.79 8.74 -9.16
CA GLU A 106 -10.50 9.43 -9.35
C GLU A 106 -9.55 9.33 -8.13
N HIS A 107 -9.80 8.37 -7.24
CA HIS A 107 -8.88 8.10 -6.14
C HIS A 107 -7.60 7.47 -6.65
N ARG A 108 -6.55 7.67 -5.85
CA ARG A 108 -5.25 7.04 -6.00
C ARG A 108 -4.89 6.39 -4.68
N LEU A 109 -4.02 5.40 -4.77
CA LEU A 109 -3.40 4.78 -3.62
C LEU A 109 -1.90 4.78 -3.85
N THR A 110 -1.15 5.27 -2.88
CA THR A 110 0.30 5.06 -2.81
C THR A 110 0.62 4.35 -1.51
N MET A 111 1.42 3.28 -1.59
CA MET A 111 1.96 2.61 -0.42
C MET A 111 3.48 2.61 -0.52
N HIS A 112 4.14 2.87 0.60
CA HIS A 112 5.59 2.86 0.72
C HIS A 112 5.99 1.93 1.84
N LEU A 113 6.91 1.04 1.53
CA LEU A 113 7.60 0.16 2.46
C LEU A 113 9.06 0.61 2.53
N ARG A 114 9.52 0.92 3.73
CA ARG A 114 10.90 1.33 4.00
C ARG A 114 11.50 0.39 5.02
N CYS A 115 12.68 -0.14 4.74
CA CYS A 115 13.30 -1.17 5.56
C CYS A 115 14.77 -0.88 5.83
N THR A 116 15.28 -1.47 6.92
CA THR A 116 16.69 -1.40 7.33
C THR A 116 17.61 -2.19 6.39
N THR A 117 17.11 -3.25 5.76
CA THR A 117 17.85 -4.12 4.85
C THR A 117 17.12 -4.38 3.52
N GLU A 118 17.88 -4.80 2.50
CA GLU A 118 17.32 -5.17 1.20
C GLU A 118 16.47 -6.44 1.30
N GLU A 119 16.91 -7.40 2.12
CA GLU A 119 16.23 -8.66 2.36
C GLU A 119 14.83 -8.41 2.96
N ALA A 120 14.74 -7.57 3.98
CA ALA A 120 13.46 -7.23 4.61
C ALA A 120 12.53 -6.51 3.63
N ARG A 121 13.04 -5.58 2.81
CA ARG A 121 12.25 -4.95 1.73
C ARG A 121 11.70 -6.01 0.76
N ASN A 122 12.53 -6.96 0.34
CA ASN A 122 12.14 -7.99 -0.62
C ASN A 122 11.14 -9.00 -0.06
N GLU A 123 11.20 -9.28 1.24
CA GLU A 123 10.24 -10.11 1.96
C GLU A 123 8.88 -9.41 2.09
N TYR A 124 8.86 -8.20 2.64
CA TYR A 124 7.64 -7.49 3.00
C TYR A 124 6.95 -6.78 1.84
N ARG A 125 7.62 -6.52 0.70
CA ARG A 125 6.96 -5.92 -0.48
C ARG A 125 5.80 -6.75 -1.02
N ASN A 126 5.72 -8.03 -0.65
CA ASN A 126 4.60 -8.91 -0.98
C ASN A 126 3.25 -8.41 -0.44
N ILE A 127 3.24 -7.54 0.57
CA ILE A 127 2.05 -6.83 1.06
C ILE A 127 1.31 -6.12 -0.09
N PHE A 128 2.05 -5.50 -1.03
CA PHE A 128 1.44 -4.80 -2.16
C PHE A 128 0.57 -5.70 -3.02
N PHE A 129 0.97 -6.96 -3.21
CA PHE A 129 0.21 -7.93 -3.99
C PHE A 129 -0.99 -8.53 -3.23
N GLN A 130 -1.14 -8.21 -1.94
CA GLN A 130 -2.31 -8.58 -1.13
C GLN A 130 -3.37 -7.48 -1.09
N VAL A 131 -3.11 -6.33 -1.73
CA VAL A 131 -4.10 -5.27 -1.84
C VAL A 131 -5.29 -5.80 -2.63
N SER A 132 -6.47 -5.69 -2.04
CA SER A 132 -7.75 -5.88 -2.73
C SER A 132 -8.61 -4.63 -2.54
N PHE A 133 -9.11 -4.12 -3.66
CA PHE A 133 -10.05 -3.01 -3.68
C PHE A 133 -11.44 -3.60 -3.53
N ASN A 134 -12.18 -3.12 -2.54
CA ASN A 134 -13.57 -3.56 -2.43
C ASN A 134 -14.29 -3.01 -3.66
N ARG A 135 -14.80 -3.89 -4.53
CA ARG A 135 -15.93 -3.51 -5.37
C ARG A 135 -17.02 -3.11 -4.38
N LEU A 136 -17.44 -1.85 -4.37
CA LEU A 136 -18.71 -1.52 -3.75
C LEU A 136 -19.71 -2.58 -4.27
N PRO A 137 -20.53 -3.23 -3.42
CA PRO A 137 -21.64 -3.99 -3.95
C PRO A 137 -22.38 -3.03 -4.87
N SER A 138 -22.48 -3.37 -6.15
CA SER A 138 -23.25 -2.56 -7.07
C SER A 138 -24.61 -2.39 -6.40
N ALA A 139 -25.07 -1.15 -6.26
CA ALA A 139 -26.41 -0.86 -5.75
C ALA A 139 -27.54 -1.45 -6.64
N ALA A 140 -27.20 -2.39 -7.55
CA ALA A 140 -28.06 -3.07 -8.48
C ALA A 140 -28.55 -4.45 -8.00
N LYS A 141 -28.26 -4.92 -6.77
CA LYS A 141 -28.80 -6.23 -6.31
C LYS A 141 -29.27 -6.37 -4.86
N GLU A 142 -29.45 -5.28 -4.11
CA GLU A 142 -30.23 -5.32 -2.86
C GLU A 142 -31.42 -4.36 -2.94
N TYR A 143 -32.28 -4.58 -3.93
CA TYR A 143 -33.70 -4.26 -3.81
C TYR A 143 -34.48 -5.57 -3.83
N ARG A 144 -35.24 -5.79 -2.74
CA ARG A 144 -36.20 -6.87 -2.46
C ARG A 144 -35.68 -8.06 -1.65
N ALA A 145 -35.84 -7.93 -0.33
CA ALA A 145 -36.63 -8.80 0.55
C ALA A 145 -36.11 -8.53 1.98
N ASN A 146 -36.85 -7.91 2.90
CA ASN A 146 -38.09 -8.42 3.43
C ASN A 146 -38.97 -7.28 3.97
N LEU A 147 -40.16 -7.15 3.38
CA LEU A 147 -41.37 -6.85 4.14
C LEU A 147 -41.76 -8.17 4.82
N PHE A 148 -41.83 -8.18 6.14
CA PHE A 148 -42.93 -8.70 6.98
C PHE A 148 -42.59 -8.41 8.45
#